data_AF-A0A920N819-F1
#
_entry.id   AF-A0A920N819-F1
#
_cell.length_a   1.000
_cell.length_b   1.000
_cell.length_c   1.000
_cell.angle_alpha   90.00
_cell.angle_beta   90.00
_cell.angle_gamma   90.00
#
_symmetry.space_group_name_H-M   'P 1'
#
loop_
_entity.id
_entity.type
_entity.pdbx_description
1 polymer ?
#
loop_
_entity_poly.entity_id
_entity_poly.type
_entity_poly.pdbx_seq_one_letter_code
_entity_poly.pdbx_strand_id
1 'polypeptide(L)'
;MAHRVLPPGSINNNGPIENRPKGYHMSWFVQLLPFMGEGNIHRHIDFQKSIYAKANAEARAQPIHLLRCPSAPLSPTVTTMAGTPKETASPDEGALVGTSSYAGAHHDGQTKPANPDAPKIYRDGPIDADQNGVLFLNSSITYQQISDGSGHTLFAGETQNVAGGMGWASGTSSTLRNGAIMINKTPSLSQPAARDRSPSGKTLCGRRLRQRPSRRRELPAR
;
A
#
# COMPACT_ATOMS: atom_id res chain seq x y z
N MET A 1 -6.79 24.29 -9.44
CA MET A 1 -7.30 23.56 -8.26
C MET A 1 -8.81 23.75 -8.20
N ALA A 2 -9.61 22.68 -8.35
CA ALA A 2 -11.07 22.78 -8.53
C ALA A 2 -11.83 23.34 -7.31
N HIS A 3 -11.28 23.16 -6.08
CA HIS A 3 -11.96 23.53 -4.83
C HIS A 3 -11.13 24.48 -3.93
N ARG A 4 -9.98 24.98 -4.41
CA ARG A 4 -9.02 25.83 -3.65
C ARG A 4 -8.51 25.25 -2.32
N VAL A 5 -8.81 23.98 -2.04
CA VAL A 5 -8.32 23.19 -0.91
C VAL A 5 -7.60 21.94 -1.40
N LEU A 6 -6.74 21.38 -0.56
CA LEU A 6 -6.22 20.03 -0.71
C LEU A 6 -7.35 19.01 -0.49
N PRO A 7 -7.28 17.83 -1.13
CA PRO A 7 -8.25 16.77 -0.88
C PRO A 7 -8.16 16.28 0.58
N PRO A 8 -9.26 15.88 1.22
CA PRO A 8 -9.21 15.11 2.47
C PRO A 8 -8.36 13.85 2.29
N GLY A 9 -7.51 13.55 3.28
CA GLY A 9 -6.66 12.36 3.28
C GLY A 9 -7.48 11.07 3.23
N SER A 10 -8.56 11.05 4.00
CA SER A 10 -9.57 9.99 4.00
C SER A 10 -10.94 10.60 4.24
N ILE A 11 -11.96 10.09 3.56
CA ILE A 11 -13.35 10.46 3.82
C ILE A 11 -14.01 9.35 4.63
N ASN A 12 -14.60 9.70 5.77
CA ASN A 12 -15.40 8.80 6.59
C ASN A 12 -16.34 9.58 7.50
N ASN A 13 -17.48 9.00 7.88
CA ASN A 13 -18.43 9.67 8.77
C ASN A 13 -17.90 9.76 10.21
N ASN A 14 -17.09 8.80 10.65
CA ASN A 14 -16.64 8.67 12.03
C ASN A 14 -15.12 8.56 12.07
N GLY A 15 -14.51 9.10 13.12
CA GLY A 15 -13.11 8.88 13.46
C GLY A 15 -12.97 8.21 14.83
N PRO A 16 -11.77 7.75 15.19
CA PRO A 16 -10.57 7.73 14.35
C PRO A 16 -10.54 6.48 13.42
N ILE A 17 -9.92 6.59 12.26
CA ILE A 17 -9.77 5.49 11.30
C ILE A 17 -8.58 4.63 11.71
N GLU A 18 -8.88 3.37 12.00
CA GLU A 18 -7.89 2.32 12.19
C GLU A 18 -7.43 1.74 10.84
N ASN A 19 -6.26 1.09 10.84
CA ASN A 19 -5.76 0.37 9.66
C ASN A 19 -6.49 -0.98 9.44
N ARG A 20 -7.81 -0.91 9.25
CA ARG A 20 -8.68 -2.07 9.01
C ARG A 20 -9.67 -1.77 7.89
N PRO A 21 -10.08 -2.77 7.10
CA PRO A 21 -11.00 -2.59 5.98
C PRO A 21 -12.48 -2.52 6.41
N LYS A 22 -12.77 -1.63 7.37
CA LYS A 22 -14.10 -1.45 7.93
C LYS A 22 -14.43 0.02 8.03
N GLY A 23 -15.35 0.49 7.18
CA GLY A 23 -15.76 1.90 7.12
C GLY A 23 -15.88 2.38 5.68
N TYR A 24 -16.15 3.67 5.47
CA TYR A 24 -16.26 4.24 4.12
C TYR A 24 -14.87 4.43 3.48
N HIS A 25 -13.94 5.06 4.20
CA HIS A 25 -12.48 5.15 3.97
C HIS A 25 -12.06 5.44 2.51
N MET A 26 -12.72 6.37 1.83
CA MET A 26 -12.28 6.78 0.49
C MET A 26 -10.97 7.58 0.59
N SER A 27 -9.92 7.13 -0.09
CA SER A 27 -8.62 7.82 -0.07
C SER A 27 -8.66 9.17 -0.80
N TRP A 28 -7.66 10.00 -0.52
CA TRP A 28 -7.38 11.21 -1.29
C TRP A 28 -7.14 10.94 -2.79
N PHE A 29 -6.62 9.76 -3.16
CA PHE A 29 -6.46 9.40 -4.57
C PHE A 29 -7.79 9.28 -5.32
N VAL A 30 -8.83 8.74 -4.67
CA VAL A 30 -10.16 8.60 -5.29
C VAL A 30 -10.66 9.94 -5.81
N GLN A 31 -10.43 11.01 -5.05
CA GLN A 31 -10.86 12.37 -5.39
C GLN A 31 -10.01 12.99 -6.51
N LEU A 32 -8.78 12.52 -6.68
CA LEU A 32 -7.86 12.99 -7.72
C LEU A 32 -8.01 12.26 -9.06
N LEU A 33 -8.68 11.10 -9.10
CA LEU A 33 -8.82 10.27 -10.31
C LEU A 33 -9.25 11.07 -11.56
N PRO A 34 -10.25 11.97 -11.52
CA PRO A 34 -10.66 12.73 -12.70
C PRO A 34 -9.55 13.63 -13.25
N PHE A 35 -8.65 14.10 -12.39
CA PHE A 35 -7.54 14.99 -12.73
C PHE A 35 -6.28 14.22 -13.16
N MET A 36 -6.24 12.90 -12.94
CA MET A 36 -5.15 12.01 -13.34
C MET A 36 -5.42 11.26 -14.65
N GLY A 37 -6.52 11.59 -15.35
CA GLY A 37 -6.95 10.85 -16.54
C GLY A 37 -7.70 9.55 -16.25
N GLU A 38 -7.92 9.22 -14.96
CA GLU A 38 -8.60 8.00 -14.51
C GLU A 38 -10.11 8.21 -14.29
N GLY A 39 -10.71 9.10 -15.09
CA GLY A 39 -12.14 9.42 -15.01
C GLY A 39 -13.05 8.20 -15.24
N ASN A 40 -12.59 7.20 -16.00
CA ASN A 40 -13.31 5.94 -16.19
C ASN A 40 -13.42 5.17 -14.86
N ILE A 41 -12.30 5.00 -14.14
CA ILE A 41 -12.28 4.32 -12.84
C ILE A 41 -13.16 5.09 -11.86
N HIS A 42 -13.04 6.42 -11.82
CA HIS A 42 -13.86 7.27 -10.93
C HIS A 42 -15.37 7.05 -11.14
N ARG A 43 -15.84 6.94 -12.38
CA ARG A 43 -17.27 6.73 -12.68
C ARG A 43 -17.78 5.32 -12.31
N HIS A 44 -16.88 4.34 -12.16
CA HIS A 44 -17.25 3.00 -11.72
C HIS A 44 -17.27 2.85 -10.19
N ILE A 45 -16.85 3.87 -9.44
CA ILE A 45 -16.94 3.87 -7.98
C ILE A 45 -18.35 4.31 -7.56
N ASP A 46 -19.01 3.44 -6.81
CA ASP A 46 -20.26 3.75 -6.09
C ASP A 46 -19.92 4.45 -4.77
N PHE A 47 -20.04 5.78 -4.78
CA PHE A 47 -19.81 6.66 -3.63
C PHE A 47 -20.88 6.56 -2.53
N GLN A 48 -21.99 5.85 -2.76
CA GLN A 48 -22.97 5.57 -1.70
C GLN A 48 -22.57 4.35 -0.86
N LYS A 49 -21.50 3.65 -1.24
CA LYS A 49 -21.01 2.44 -0.57
C LYS A 49 -19.58 2.61 -0.09
N SER A 50 -19.23 1.81 0.91
CA SER A 50 -17.85 1.66 1.36
C SER A 50 -16.91 1.33 0.19
N ILE A 51 -15.67 1.81 0.25
CA ILE A 51 -14.65 1.37 -0.70
C ILE A 51 -14.42 -0.16 -0.63
N TYR A 52 -14.70 -0.79 0.51
CA TYR A 52 -14.60 -2.23 0.70
C TYR A 52 -15.79 -3.03 0.15
N ALA A 53 -16.83 -2.38 -0.36
CA ALA A 53 -18.00 -3.06 -0.90
C ALA A 53 -17.68 -3.81 -2.21
N LYS A 54 -18.33 -4.96 -2.43
CA LYS A 54 -18.22 -5.74 -3.67
C LYS A 54 -18.47 -4.92 -4.93
N ALA A 55 -19.38 -3.93 -4.87
CA ALA A 55 -19.67 -3.02 -5.99
C ALA A 55 -18.44 -2.21 -6.46
N ASN A 56 -17.50 -1.93 -5.55
CA ASN A 56 -16.29 -1.16 -5.84
C ASN A 56 -15.05 -2.03 -6.10
N ALA A 57 -15.19 -3.37 -6.05
CA ALA A 57 -14.06 -4.29 -6.14
C ALA A 57 -13.31 -4.19 -7.47
N GLU A 58 -14.03 -4.11 -8.59
CA GLU A 58 -13.40 -4.01 -9.92
C GLU A 58 -12.65 -2.69 -10.12
N ALA A 59 -13.24 -1.58 -9.67
CA ALA A 59 -12.60 -0.26 -9.73
C ALA A 59 -11.31 -0.25 -8.89
N ARG A 60 -11.35 -0.82 -7.68
CA ARG A 60 -10.17 -0.93 -6.80
C ARG A 60 -9.07 -1.83 -7.32
N ALA A 61 -9.42 -2.85 -8.10
CA ALA A 61 -8.45 -3.77 -8.68
C ALA A 61 -7.65 -3.14 -9.83
N GLN A 62 -8.13 -2.04 -10.42
CA GLN A 62 -7.46 -1.37 -11.52
C GLN A 62 -6.11 -0.80 -11.08
N PRO A 63 -5.00 -1.18 -11.75
CA PRO A 63 -3.70 -0.60 -11.48
C PRO A 63 -3.61 0.81 -12.10
N ILE A 64 -3.22 1.80 -11.29
CA ILE A 64 -2.95 3.15 -11.77
C ILE A 64 -1.44 3.33 -11.85
N HIS A 65 -0.91 3.35 -13.07
CA HIS A 65 0.54 3.39 -13.28
C HIS A 65 1.19 4.66 -12.70
N LEU A 66 0.49 5.79 -12.68
CA LEU A 66 0.96 7.04 -12.08
C LEU A 66 1.20 6.93 -10.57
N LEU A 67 0.51 6.02 -9.88
CA LEU A 67 0.67 5.82 -8.45
C LEU A 67 1.76 4.81 -8.12
N ARG A 68 2.47 4.26 -9.11
CA ARG A 68 3.50 3.24 -8.89
C ARG A 68 4.87 3.79 -9.15
N CYS A 69 5.78 3.54 -8.21
CA CYS A 69 7.19 3.74 -8.47
C CYS A 69 7.73 2.63 -9.38
N PRO A 70 8.47 2.95 -10.46
CA PRO A 70 9.10 1.94 -11.32
C PRO A 70 10.07 1.00 -10.60
N SER A 71 10.65 1.43 -9.47
CA SER A 71 11.54 0.61 -8.64
C SER A 71 10.80 -0.21 -7.58
N ALA A 72 9.47 -0.03 -7.44
CA ALA A 72 8.71 -0.76 -6.44
C ALA A 72 8.69 -2.27 -6.75
N PRO A 73 9.03 -3.13 -5.77
CA PRO A 73 9.13 -4.57 -5.99
C PRO A 73 7.77 -5.27 -6.08
N LEU A 74 6.66 -4.57 -5.77
CA LEU A 74 5.32 -5.15 -5.81
C LEU A 74 4.71 -5.11 -7.21
N SER A 75 3.93 -6.14 -7.52
CA SER A 75 3.05 -6.18 -8.69
C SER A 75 2.07 -4.99 -8.71
N PRO A 76 1.58 -4.58 -9.90
CA PRO A 76 0.59 -3.51 -10.03
C PRO A 76 -0.69 -3.73 -9.21
N THR A 77 -1.00 -4.99 -8.98
CA THR A 77 -2.16 -5.43 -8.23
C THR A 77 -1.73 -6.56 -7.31
N VAL A 78 -2.27 -6.59 -6.10
CA VAL A 78 -2.00 -7.62 -5.09
C VAL A 78 -3.31 -8.10 -4.49
N THR A 79 -3.31 -9.32 -3.97
CA THR A 79 -4.42 -9.83 -3.15
C THR A 79 -4.22 -9.39 -1.71
N THR A 80 -5.25 -8.83 -1.09
CA THR A 80 -5.22 -8.45 0.33
C THR A 80 -4.98 -9.69 1.19
N MET A 81 -4.05 -9.61 2.15
CA MET A 81 -3.76 -10.73 3.05
C MET A 81 -4.82 -10.78 4.14
N ALA A 82 -5.39 -11.96 4.37
CA ALA A 82 -6.26 -12.22 5.51
C ALA A 82 -5.48 -11.97 6.82
N GLY A 83 -6.06 -11.17 7.73
CA GLY A 83 -5.65 -11.22 9.13
C GLY A 83 -5.84 -12.65 9.68
N THR A 84 -5.11 -13.01 10.72
CA THR A 84 -5.24 -14.31 11.40
C THR A 84 -6.69 -14.63 11.81
N PRO A 85 -7.07 -15.93 11.93
CA PRO A 85 -8.46 -16.35 11.87
C PRO A 85 -9.17 -16.26 13.24
N LYS A 86 -10.16 -15.37 13.38
CA LYS A 86 -11.46 -15.64 14.04
C LYS A 86 -12.38 -14.40 14.13
N GLU A 87 -13.61 -14.61 13.66
CA GLU A 87 -14.89 -13.97 14.03
C GLU A 87 -15.39 -12.64 13.44
N THR A 88 -14.65 -11.95 12.57
CA THR A 88 -15.28 -10.96 11.67
C THR A 88 -14.66 -11.04 10.28
N ALA A 89 -15.21 -11.87 9.41
CA ALA A 89 -14.83 -11.91 7.99
C ALA A 89 -14.91 -10.48 7.43
N SER A 90 -13.77 -9.93 7.04
CA SER A 90 -13.73 -8.62 6.42
C SER A 90 -14.29 -8.77 5.00
N PRO A 91 -15.15 -7.87 4.51
CA PRO A 91 -15.80 -8.01 3.20
C PRO A 91 -14.82 -8.01 2.01
N ASP A 92 -13.55 -7.70 2.26
CA ASP A 92 -12.46 -7.61 1.29
C ASP A 92 -11.32 -8.62 1.55
N GLU A 93 -11.57 -9.67 2.36
CA GLU A 93 -10.63 -10.77 2.52
C GLU A 93 -10.40 -11.47 1.18
N GLY A 94 -9.15 -11.51 0.71
CA GLY A 94 -8.80 -12.07 -0.59
C GLY A 94 -9.19 -11.20 -1.79
N ALA A 95 -9.55 -9.94 -1.57
CA ALA A 95 -9.85 -9.00 -2.65
C ALA A 95 -8.59 -8.60 -3.42
N LEU A 96 -8.75 -8.45 -4.75
CA LEU A 96 -7.71 -7.96 -5.62
C LEU A 96 -7.70 -6.42 -5.59
N VAL A 97 -6.56 -5.80 -5.28
CA VAL A 97 -6.42 -4.35 -5.12
C VAL A 97 -5.20 -3.79 -5.84
N GLY A 98 -5.35 -2.64 -6.48
CA GLY A 98 -4.24 -1.92 -7.11
C GLY A 98 -3.31 -1.32 -6.05
N THR A 99 -1.99 -1.40 -6.28
CA THR A 99 -0.98 -0.84 -5.38
C THR A 99 -0.73 0.64 -5.65
N SER A 100 -0.33 1.39 -4.62
CA SER A 100 0.19 2.76 -4.73
C SER A 100 1.47 2.85 -3.93
N SER A 101 2.55 3.35 -4.53
CA SER A 101 3.84 3.69 -3.92
C SER A 101 3.85 5.05 -3.24
N TYR A 102 2.75 5.80 -3.24
CA TYR A 102 2.69 7.14 -2.67
C TYR A 102 1.69 7.19 -1.52
N ALA A 103 2.05 7.95 -0.48
CA ALA A 103 1.18 8.21 0.65
C ALA A 103 1.21 9.68 1.06
N GLY A 104 0.08 10.17 1.55
CA GLY A 104 -0.08 11.51 2.11
C GLY A 104 0.36 11.60 3.57
N ALA A 105 0.77 12.79 4.02
CA ALA A 105 1.12 13.05 5.42
C ALA A 105 -0.11 13.51 6.22
N HIS A 106 -0.54 12.70 7.20
CA HIS A 106 -1.73 12.99 8.01
C HIS A 106 -1.44 13.54 9.41
N HIS A 107 -0.31 13.19 10.03
CA HIS A 107 0.17 13.81 11.27
C HIS A 107 1.67 13.59 11.48
N ASP A 108 2.26 14.27 12.44
CA ASP A 108 3.67 14.16 12.85
C ASP A 108 4.01 12.89 13.64
N GLY A 109 3.01 12.10 14.04
CA GLY A 109 3.21 10.93 14.89
C GLY A 109 3.05 11.17 16.39
N GLN A 110 2.88 12.42 16.84
CA GLN A 110 2.73 12.72 18.25
C GLN A 110 1.40 12.14 18.75
N THR A 111 1.45 11.35 19.81
CA THR A 111 0.23 10.84 20.45
C THR A 111 -0.44 11.96 21.23
N LYS A 112 -1.78 11.97 21.23
CA LYS A 112 -2.57 12.89 22.08
C LYS A 112 -2.06 12.77 23.53
N PRO A 113 -1.51 13.83 24.11
CA PRO A 113 -0.95 13.77 25.46
C PRO A 113 -2.06 13.64 26.49
N ALA A 114 -1.81 12.93 27.60
CA ALA A 114 -2.80 12.78 28.67
C ALA A 114 -3.04 14.09 29.43
N ASN A 115 -2.02 14.96 29.48
CA ASN A 115 -2.07 16.30 30.05
C ASN A 115 -1.03 17.21 29.32
N PRO A 116 -1.09 18.54 29.47
CA PRO A 116 -0.17 19.46 28.76
C PRO A 116 1.31 19.23 29.03
N ASP A 117 1.65 18.72 30.20
CA ASP A 117 3.04 18.52 30.66
C ASP A 117 3.58 17.11 30.38
N ALA A 118 2.77 16.22 29.79
CA ALA A 118 3.18 14.85 29.52
C ALA A 118 4.32 14.83 28.49
N PRO A 119 5.31 13.92 28.66
CA PRO A 119 6.34 13.70 27.65
C PRO A 119 5.71 13.42 26.28
N LYS A 120 6.22 14.10 25.25
CA LYS A 120 5.80 13.84 23.87
C LYS A 120 6.30 12.47 23.43
N ILE A 121 5.37 11.60 23.06
CA ILE A 121 5.66 10.28 22.52
C ILE A 121 5.23 10.25 21.06
N TYR A 122 6.12 9.79 20.18
CA TYR A 122 5.86 9.64 18.76
C TYR A 122 5.68 8.16 18.43
N ARG A 123 4.52 7.79 17.86
CA ARG A 123 4.21 6.43 17.36
C ARG A 123 3.14 6.48 16.28
N ASP A 124 3.08 5.41 15.48
CA ASP A 124 2.04 5.24 14.48
C ASP A 124 0.67 5.34 15.15
N GLY A 125 -0.19 6.21 14.60
CA GLY A 125 -1.48 6.54 15.18
C GLY A 125 -2.60 6.43 14.16
N PRO A 126 -3.87 6.34 14.62
CA PRO A 126 -4.99 6.30 13.70
C PRO A 126 -5.18 7.66 13.03
N ILE A 127 -5.93 7.69 11.93
CA ILE A 127 -6.21 8.91 11.18
C ILE A 127 -7.45 9.58 11.80
N ASP A 128 -7.36 10.83 12.21
CA ASP A 128 -8.42 11.53 12.94
C ASP A 128 -8.61 12.96 12.39
N ALA A 129 -9.71 13.61 12.74
CA ALA A 129 -10.04 14.96 12.28
C ALA A 129 -9.20 16.06 12.95
N ASP A 130 -8.62 15.75 14.12
CA ASP A 130 -7.77 16.64 14.89
C ASP A 130 -6.30 16.21 14.75
N GLN A 131 -5.67 16.61 13.64
CA GLN A 131 -4.29 16.26 13.30
C GLN A 131 -3.55 17.45 12.67
N ASN A 132 -2.22 17.40 12.71
CA ASN A 132 -1.32 18.48 12.27
C ASN A 132 -0.66 18.23 10.91
N GLY A 133 -1.10 17.21 10.17
CA GLY A 133 -0.74 17.05 8.76
C GLY A 133 -1.67 17.84 7.84
N VAL A 134 -1.52 17.63 6.53
CA VAL A 134 -2.35 18.28 5.51
C VAL A 134 -3.42 17.35 4.92
N LEU A 135 -3.21 16.04 5.02
CA LEU A 135 -4.07 14.99 4.47
C LEU A 135 -4.60 14.08 5.59
N PHE A 136 -5.51 14.59 6.43
CA PHE A 136 -6.15 13.84 7.53
C PHE A 136 -7.65 13.60 7.29
N LEU A 137 -8.36 13.02 8.26
CA LEU A 137 -9.78 12.66 8.12
C LEU A 137 -10.63 13.89 7.82
N ASN A 138 -11.34 13.88 6.68
CA ASN A 138 -12.23 14.96 6.23
C ASN A 138 -11.56 16.35 6.17
N SER A 139 -10.22 16.41 6.03
CA SER A 139 -9.49 17.66 5.94
C SER A 139 -9.85 18.47 4.68
N SER A 140 -9.79 19.79 4.76
CA SER A 140 -10.01 20.71 3.64
C SER A 140 -9.05 21.91 3.75
N ILE A 141 -7.76 21.60 3.79
CA ILE A 141 -6.70 22.59 4.03
C ILE A 141 -6.46 23.43 2.78
N THR A 142 -6.57 24.75 2.91
CA THR A 142 -6.13 25.72 1.91
C THR A 142 -4.63 25.97 2.03
N TYR A 143 -3.98 26.41 0.95
CA TYR A 143 -2.57 26.84 1.02
C TYR A 143 -2.32 27.98 2.00
N GLN A 144 -3.33 28.80 2.31
CA GLN A 144 -3.22 29.89 3.29
C GLN A 144 -3.19 29.38 4.74
N GLN A 145 -3.77 28.21 5.02
CA GLN A 145 -3.74 27.58 6.34
C GLN A 145 -2.39 26.90 6.63
N ILE A 146 -1.50 26.82 5.63
CA ILE A 146 -0.15 26.29 5.77
C ILE A 146 0.77 27.43 6.22
N SER A 147 0.86 27.64 7.53
CA SER A 147 1.53 28.80 8.14
C SER A 147 3.04 28.87 7.86
N ASP A 148 3.69 27.73 7.72
CA ASP A 148 5.12 27.59 7.41
C ASP A 148 5.41 27.63 5.90
N GLY A 149 4.37 27.75 5.06
CA GLY A 149 4.47 27.86 3.61
C GLY A 149 4.60 26.51 2.90
N SER A 150 4.00 26.41 1.71
CA SER A 150 3.97 25.16 0.94
C SER A 150 5.33 24.65 0.46
N GLY A 151 6.38 25.47 0.53
CA GLY A 151 7.75 25.04 0.23
C GLY A 151 8.43 24.27 1.37
N HIS A 152 7.87 24.33 2.59
CA HIS A 152 8.45 23.73 3.80
C HIS A 152 7.58 22.61 4.39
N THR A 153 6.39 22.38 3.82
CA THR A 153 5.46 21.34 4.27
C THR A 153 5.58 20.07 3.44
N LEU A 154 5.60 18.92 4.10
CA LEU A 154 5.49 17.62 3.43
C LEU A 154 4.01 17.30 3.17
N PHE A 155 3.64 17.15 1.89
CA PHE A 155 2.26 16.80 1.49
C PHE A 155 2.09 15.30 1.30
N ALA A 156 2.85 14.75 0.36
CA ALA A 156 2.86 13.34 0.01
C ALA A 156 4.28 12.94 -0.36
N GLY A 157 4.61 11.68 -0.12
CA GLY A 157 5.91 11.11 -0.41
C GLY A 157 5.79 9.70 -0.93
N GLU A 158 6.88 9.22 -1.54
CA GLU A 158 7.01 7.82 -1.88
C GLU A 158 7.18 6.99 -0.60
N THR A 159 6.56 5.82 -0.58
CA THR A 159 6.66 4.86 0.50
C THR A 159 6.93 3.48 -0.07
N GLN A 160 7.61 2.65 0.71
CA GLN A 160 7.73 1.25 0.38
C GLN A 160 6.37 0.58 0.56
N ASN A 161 5.88 -0.04 -0.50
CA ASN A 161 4.63 -0.80 -0.42
C ASN A 161 4.89 -2.09 0.33
N VAL A 162 4.14 -2.29 1.40
CA VAL A 162 4.13 -3.54 2.16
C VAL A 162 3.06 -4.45 1.55
N ALA A 163 3.43 -5.69 1.24
CA ALA A 163 2.48 -6.70 0.80
C ALA A 163 1.38 -6.88 1.87
N GLY A 164 0.11 -6.89 1.45
CA GLY A 164 -1.04 -6.95 2.35
C GLY A 164 -1.74 -5.60 2.63
N GLY A 165 -1.31 -4.51 2.01
CA GLY A 165 -2.06 -3.24 2.04
C GLY A 165 -3.44 -3.34 1.35
N MET A 166 -4.36 -2.43 1.69
CA MET A 166 -5.74 -2.37 1.18
C MET A 166 -5.89 -1.68 -0.19
N GLY A 167 -4.77 -1.25 -0.78
CA GLY A 167 -4.67 -0.64 -2.10
C GLY A 167 -4.83 0.88 -2.13
N TRP A 168 -4.67 1.45 -3.32
CA TRP A 168 -4.65 2.91 -3.55
C TRP A 168 -5.97 3.61 -3.22
N ALA A 169 -7.10 2.89 -3.23
CA ALA A 169 -8.40 3.49 -2.96
C ALA A 169 -8.72 3.60 -1.46
N SER A 170 -7.97 2.89 -0.60
CA SER A 170 -8.22 2.84 0.84
C SER A 170 -7.52 3.99 1.58
N GLY A 171 -8.31 4.89 2.16
CA GLY A 171 -7.88 6.02 3.00
C GLY A 171 -7.48 5.58 4.41
N THR A 172 -6.54 4.63 4.50
CA THR A 172 -5.96 4.09 5.73
C THR A 172 -4.44 4.23 5.66
N SER A 173 -3.68 3.49 6.47
CA SER A 173 -2.21 3.45 6.34
C SER A 173 -1.73 2.86 5.00
N SER A 174 -2.64 2.43 4.11
CA SER A 174 -2.30 2.07 2.73
C SER A 174 -1.96 3.28 1.86
N THR A 175 -2.50 4.46 2.17
CA THR A 175 -2.31 5.70 1.36
C THR A 175 -1.99 6.93 2.19
N LEU A 176 -1.86 6.77 3.51
CA LEU A 176 -1.50 7.82 4.45
C LEU A 176 -0.36 7.34 5.38
N ARG A 177 0.53 8.26 5.74
CA ARG A 177 1.67 8.06 6.64
C ARG A 177 1.79 9.21 7.62
N ASN A 178 2.54 8.94 8.67
CA ASN A 178 2.89 9.91 9.69
C ASN A 178 4.41 10.00 9.88
N GLY A 179 4.83 11.07 10.55
CA GLY A 179 6.23 11.31 10.91
C GLY A 179 6.73 10.50 12.12
N ALA A 180 5.94 9.56 12.63
CA ALA A 180 6.19 8.97 13.95
C ALA A 180 7.46 8.13 14.04
N ILE A 181 7.80 7.43 12.95
CA ILE A 181 8.94 6.53 12.91
C ILE A 181 10.19 7.36 12.63
N MET A 182 11.03 7.50 13.65
CA MET A 182 12.33 8.16 13.50
C MET A 182 13.18 7.47 12.43
N ILE A 183 14.02 8.25 11.76
CA ILE A 183 14.99 7.76 10.78
C ILE A 183 15.81 6.62 11.42
N ASN A 184 15.93 5.50 10.71
CA ASN A 184 16.63 4.27 11.14
C ASN A 184 16.04 3.57 12.38
N LYS A 185 14.79 3.89 12.76
CA LYS A 185 14.05 3.21 13.85
C LYS A 185 12.87 2.40 13.34
N THR A 186 12.77 2.17 12.04
CA THR A 186 11.74 1.31 11.44
C THR A 186 11.89 -0.11 11.99
N PRO A 187 10.84 -0.71 12.58
CA PRO A 187 10.84 -2.14 12.86
C PRO A 187 11.10 -2.88 11.54
N SER A 188 12.02 -3.85 11.52
CA SER A 188 12.35 -4.59 10.30
C SER A 188 11.07 -5.17 9.71
N LEU A 189 10.61 -4.63 8.57
CA LEU A 189 9.53 -5.23 7.82
C LEU A 189 10.01 -6.62 7.38
N SER A 190 9.29 -7.67 7.76
CA SER A 190 9.52 -8.99 7.19
C SER A 190 9.26 -8.90 5.68
N GLN A 191 10.33 -8.71 4.91
CA GLN A 191 10.25 -8.87 3.47
C GLN A 191 9.69 -10.27 3.21
N PRO A 192 8.63 -10.41 2.39
CA PRO A 192 8.30 -11.73 1.87
C PRO A 192 9.57 -12.22 1.19
N ALA A 193 10.09 -13.36 1.67
CA ALA A 193 11.37 -13.91 1.26
C ALA A 193 11.48 -13.78 -0.26
N ALA A 194 12.53 -13.09 -0.72
CA ALA A 194 12.89 -13.10 -2.12
C ALA A 194 12.81 -14.55 -2.56
N ARG A 195 11.93 -14.86 -3.54
CA ARG A 195 11.89 -16.20 -4.13
C ARG A 195 13.31 -16.48 -4.55
N ASP A 196 13.93 -17.40 -3.82
CA ASP A 196 15.28 -17.88 -4.08
C ASP A 196 15.28 -18.34 -5.53
N ARG A 197 15.82 -17.51 -6.43
CA ARG A 197 16.13 -17.94 -7.79
C ARG A 197 17.40 -18.77 -7.68
N SER A 198 17.28 -19.91 -7.01
CA SER A 198 18.20 -21.01 -7.18
C SER A 198 18.17 -21.36 -8.67
N PRO A 199 19.31 -21.40 -9.37
CA PRO A 199 19.33 -21.83 -10.75
C PRO A 199 18.87 -23.28 -10.78
N SER A 200 17.65 -23.48 -11.27
CA SER A 200 17.03 -24.78 -11.47
C SER A 200 17.95 -25.65 -12.33
N GLY A 201 18.72 -26.52 -11.68
CA GLY A 201 19.37 -27.66 -12.31
C GLY A 201 18.29 -28.57 -12.88
N LYS A 202 18.16 -28.56 -14.20
CA LYS A 202 17.23 -29.41 -14.94
C LYS A 202 17.48 -30.88 -14.59
N THR A 203 16.52 -31.52 -13.93
CA THR A 203 16.38 -32.98 -13.98
C THR A 203 15.78 -33.31 -15.35
N LEU A 204 16.63 -33.70 -16.30
CA LEU A 204 16.15 -34.37 -17.51
C LEU A 204 16.12 -35.88 -17.28
N CYS A 205 14.93 -36.41 -17.47
CA CYS A 205 14.51 -37.80 -17.43
C CYS A 205 15.42 -38.76 -18.26
N GLY A 206 15.88 -39.84 -17.61
CA GLY A 206 15.94 -41.20 -18.16
C GLY A 206 17.03 -41.59 -19.16
N ARG A 207 18.02 -42.38 -18.71
CA ARG A 207 18.47 -43.64 -19.34
C ARG A 207 19.53 -44.36 -18.49
N ARG A 208 19.22 -45.58 -18.04
CA ARG A 208 20.17 -46.52 -17.44
C ARG A 208 21.27 -46.85 -18.47
N LEU A 209 22.49 -46.39 -18.23
CA LEU A 209 23.67 -46.84 -18.97
C LEU A 209 24.21 -48.11 -18.28
N ARG A 210 24.06 -49.24 -18.97
CA ARG A 210 24.70 -50.52 -18.63
C ARG A 210 26.22 -50.33 -18.71
N GLN A 211 26.94 -50.71 -17.66
CA GLN A 211 28.40 -50.83 -17.70
C GLN A 211 28.79 -51.91 -18.71
N ARG A 212 29.64 -51.56 -19.70
CA ARG A 212 30.29 -52.52 -20.61
C ARG A 212 31.72 -52.79 -20.12
N PRO A 213 32.20 -54.05 -20.11
CA PRO A 213 33.55 -54.38 -19.68
C PRO A 213 34.58 -54.05 -20.78
N SER A 214 35.78 -53.67 -20.33
CA SER A 214 36.95 -53.35 -21.16
C SER A 214 37.49 -54.58 -21.91
N ARG A 215 37.57 -54.54 -23.24
CA ARG A 215 38.36 -55.49 -24.06
C ARG A 215 39.35 -54.76 -24.96
N ARG A 216 40.56 -55.31 -24.99
CA ARG A 216 41.77 -54.92 -25.74
C ARG A 216 41.50 -54.75 -27.24
N ARG A 217 42.19 -53.78 -27.86
CA ARG A 217 42.31 -53.63 -29.32
C ARG A 217 43.38 -54.57 -29.86
N GLU A 218 43.03 -55.41 -30.83
CA GLU A 218 43.96 -56.01 -31.78
C GLU A 218 43.88 -55.24 -33.11
N LEU A 219 45.04 -55.01 -33.74
CA LEU A 219 45.23 -54.33 -35.02
C LEU A 219 45.11 -55.32 -36.18
N PRO A 220 44.51 -54.97 -37.33
CA PRO A 220 44.49 -55.85 -38.49
C PRO A 220 45.68 -55.63 -39.42
N ALA A 221 46.13 -56.74 -40.01
CA ALA A 221 47.14 -56.85 -41.04
C ALA A 221 46.64 -56.43 -42.44
N ARG A 222 47.56 -55.89 -43.23
CA ARG A 222 47.74 -56.18 -44.66
C ARG A 222 49.23 -56.18 -44.96
#